data_AF-A0A936D1V4-F1
#
_entry.id   AF-A0A936D1V4-F1
#
_cell.length_a   1.000
_cell.length_b   1.000
_cell.length_c   1.000
_cell.angle_alpha   90.00
_cell.angle_beta   90.00
_cell.angle_gamma   90.00
#
_symmetry.space_group_name_H-M   'P 1'
#
loop_
_entity.id
_entity.type
_entity.pdbx_description
1 polymer ?
#
loop_
_entity_poly.entity_id
_entity_poly.type
_entity_poly.pdbx_seq_one_letter_code
_entity_poly.pdbx_strand_id
1 'polypeptide(L)'
;MDFLSTQQYLLSKHQSKELFPSGQQDLAVYKVCHKMFATLTAEGGSPRVSLKCDPDLAIQLREQYPAVHPGFQMNKKHWNTIMLDGSIPPAQIQRMIDHSYQLIVDNLPSNERDALLASKS
;
A
#
# COMPACT_ATOMS: atom_id res chain seq x y z
N MET A 1 5.20 -12.39 -3.63
CA MET A 1 5.47 -12.01 -2.22
C MET A 1 4.27 -12.45 -1.40
N ASP A 2 4.47 -12.99 -0.20
CA ASP A 2 3.37 -13.46 0.65
C ASP A 2 2.89 -12.38 1.65
N PHE A 3 1.90 -12.72 2.47
CA PHE A 3 1.32 -11.81 3.47
C PHE A 3 2.36 -11.29 4.46
N LEU A 4 3.13 -12.18 5.10
CA LEU A 4 4.07 -11.80 6.17
C LEU A 4 5.21 -10.93 5.62
N SER A 5 5.77 -11.29 4.48
CA SER A 5 6.81 -10.50 3.83
C SER A 5 6.27 -9.12 3.43
N THR A 6 5.02 -9.06 2.95
CA THR A 6 4.34 -7.80 2.61
C THR A 6 4.14 -6.92 3.84
N GLN A 7 3.63 -7.47 4.94
CA GLN A 7 3.47 -6.77 6.22
C GLN A 7 4.82 -6.20 6.71
N GLN A 8 5.86 -7.04 6.74
CA GLN A 8 7.21 -6.61 7.16
C GLN A 8 7.73 -5.45 6.29
N TYR A 9 7.52 -5.52 4.97
CA TYR A 9 7.97 -4.48 4.07
C TYR A 9 7.18 -3.18 4.22
N LEU A 10 5.87 -3.26 4.48
CA LEU A 10 5.04 -2.09 4.80
C LEU A 10 5.48 -1.40 6.10
N LEU A 11 5.82 -2.19 7.13
CA LEU A 11 6.34 -1.69 8.41
C LEU A 11 7.77 -1.14 8.29
N SER A 12 8.55 -1.60 7.32
CA SER A 12 9.91 -1.08 7.07
C SER A 12 9.92 0.38 6.56
N LYS A 13 8.78 0.89 6.10
CA LYS A 13 8.69 2.29 5.63
C LYS A 13 8.81 3.24 6.81
N HIS A 14 9.56 4.32 6.61
CA HIS A 14 9.84 5.29 7.66
C HIS A 14 8.56 5.87 8.25
N GLN A 15 8.45 5.84 9.59
CA GLN A 15 7.25 6.23 10.34
C GLN A 15 5.94 5.55 9.88
N SER A 16 6.03 4.35 9.28
CA SER A 16 4.86 3.52 9.00
C SER A 16 4.22 3.06 10.31
N LYS A 17 2.89 3.14 10.37
CA LYS A 17 2.10 2.65 11.50
C LYS A 17 1.02 1.72 10.99
N GLU A 18 0.92 0.56 11.61
CA GLU A 18 -0.16 -0.41 11.41
C GLU A 18 -1.30 -0.13 12.39
N LEU A 19 -2.53 -0.15 11.88
CA LEU A 19 -3.75 0.10 12.62
C LEU A 19 -4.83 -0.89 12.19
N PHE A 20 -5.65 -1.34 13.13
CA PHE A 20 -6.79 -2.23 12.86
C PHE A 20 -8.09 -1.46 13.11
N PRO A 21 -8.94 -1.25 12.09
CA PRO A 21 -10.22 -0.60 12.27
C PRO A 21 -11.12 -1.40 13.23
N SER A 22 -11.85 -0.70 14.10
CA SER A 22 -12.79 -1.33 15.02
C SER A 22 -13.80 -2.20 14.27
N GLY A 23 -13.93 -3.46 14.67
CA GLY A 23 -14.82 -4.43 14.03
C GLY A 23 -14.29 -5.11 12.77
N GLN A 24 -13.03 -4.86 12.37
CA GLN A 24 -12.37 -5.53 11.23
C GLN A 24 -11.00 -6.07 11.66
N GLN A 25 -10.98 -7.25 12.29
CA GLN A 25 -9.75 -7.85 12.81
C GLN A 25 -8.80 -8.32 11.72
N ASP A 26 -9.33 -8.67 10.53
CA ASP A 26 -8.55 -9.19 9.41
C ASP A 26 -8.06 -8.10 8.44
N LEU A 27 -8.31 -6.82 8.72
CA LEU A 27 -7.88 -5.69 7.89
C LEU A 27 -6.85 -4.83 8.62
N ALA A 28 -5.58 -4.94 8.20
CA ALA A 28 -4.54 -4.02 8.61
C ALA A 28 -4.52 -2.79 7.69
N VAL A 29 -4.45 -1.60 8.30
CA VAL A 29 -4.33 -0.31 7.61
C VAL A 29 -2.98 0.31 7.94
N TYR A 30 -2.21 0.65 6.92
CA TYR A 30 -0.90 1.28 7.07
C TYR A 30 -0.95 2.76 6.74
N LYS A 31 -0.40 3.56 7.65
CA LYS A 31 -0.36 5.02 7.54
C LYS A 31 1.05 5.54 7.72
N VAL A 32 1.34 6.64 7.04
CA VAL A 32 2.46 7.53 7.34
C VAL A 32 1.86 8.84 7.84
N CYS A 33 2.34 9.31 8.99
CA CYS A 33 1.70 10.38 9.74
C CYS A 33 0.21 10.04 10.00
N HIS A 34 -0.72 10.82 9.42
CA HIS A 34 -2.16 10.60 9.54
C HIS A 34 -2.81 10.03 8.25
N LYS A 35 -2.04 9.83 7.17
CA LYS A 35 -2.54 9.44 5.84
C LYS A 35 -2.26 7.98 5.53
N MET A 36 -3.27 7.29 5.01
CA MET A 36 -3.19 5.89 4.61
C MET A 36 -2.50 5.72 3.26
N PHE A 37 -1.57 4.77 3.18
CA PHE A 37 -0.89 4.39 1.93
C PHE A 37 -1.10 2.91 1.58
N ALA A 38 -1.51 2.05 2.52
CA ALA A 38 -1.82 0.67 2.19
C ALA A 38 -2.90 0.07 3.09
N THR A 39 -3.55 -0.97 2.60
CA THR A 39 -4.26 -1.95 3.43
C THR A 39 -3.77 -3.35 3.11
N LEU A 40 -3.75 -4.24 4.09
CA LEU A 40 -3.38 -5.64 3.93
C LEU A 40 -4.42 -6.51 4.63
N THR A 41 -4.88 -7.56 3.96
CA THR A 41 -5.84 -8.50 4.53
C THR A 41 -5.63 -9.89 3.94
N ALA A 42 -5.97 -10.92 4.72
CA ALA A 42 -6.06 -12.31 4.29
C ALA A 42 -7.50 -12.86 4.40
N GLU A 43 -8.49 -11.97 4.53
CA GLU A 43 -9.90 -12.33 4.61
C GLU A 43 -10.30 -13.22 3.42
N GLY A 44 -10.98 -14.33 3.71
CA GLY A 44 -11.38 -15.33 2.71
C GLY A 44 -10.24 -16.23 2.23
N GLY A 45 -9.12 -16.29 2.95
CA GLY A 45 -7.97 -17.15 2.63
C GLY A 45 -7.13 -16.66 1.46
N SER A 46 -7.40 -15.45 0.95
CA SER A 46 -6.72 -14.88 -0.20
C SER A 46 -6.01 -13.58 0.21
N PRO A 47 -4.69 -13.64 0.50
CA PRO A 47 -3.93 -12.46 0.91
C PRO A 47 -3.88 -11.43 -0.21
N ARG A 48 -4.19 -10.18 0.11
CA ARG A 48 -4.23 -9.07 -0.84
C ARG A 48 -3.82 -7.77 -0.17
N VAL A 49 -3.13 -6.91 -0.93
CA VAL A 49 -2.72 -5.58 -0.50
C VAL A 49 -3.38 -4.53 -1.39
N SER A 50 -3.96 -3.48 -0.81
CA SER A 50 -4.45 -2.33 -1.60
C SER A 50 -3.52 -1.14 -1.44
N LEU A 51 -3.10 -0.55 -2.56
CA LEU A 51 -2.08 0.49 -2.63
C LEU A 51 -2.58 1.69 -3.43
N LYS A 52 -2.22 2.89 -2.97
CA LYS A 52 -2.42 4.11 -3.74
C LYS A 52 -1.49 4.11 -4.94
N CYS A 53 -1.98 4.63 -6.05
CA CYS A 53 -1.25 4.64 -7.31
C CYS A 53 -1.59 5.91 -8.09
N ASP A 54 -0.67 6.26 -8.99
CA ASP A 54 -0.91 7.28 -9.99
C ASP A 54 -1.94 6.70 -11.01
N PRO A 55 -2.92 7.48 -11.50
CA PRO A 55 -3.95 6.94 -12.38
C PRO A 55 -3.45 6.25 -13.65
N ASP A 56 -2.42 6.81 -14.29
CA ASP A 56 -1.92 6.28 -15.56
C ASP A 56 -1.13 4.99 -15.31
N LEU A 57 -0.29 5.00 -14.26
CA LEU A 57 0.39 3.79 -13.81
C LEU A 57 -0.60 2.71 -13.33
N ALA A 58 -1.71 3.10 -12.68
CA ALA A 58 -2.70 2.16 -12.19
C ALA A 58 -3.33 1.36 -13.33
N ILE A 59 -3.59 2.00 -14.48
CA ILE A 59 -4.10 1.34 -15.69
C ILE A 59 -3.06 0.38 -16.24
N GLN A 60 -1.83 0.85 -16.44
CA GLN A 60 -0.73 0.01 -16.97
C GLN A 60 -0.49 -1.25 -16.13
N LEU A 61 -0.49 -1.12 -14.79
CA LEU A 61 -0.30 -2.26 -13.90
C LEU A 61 -1.44 -3.28 -13.98
N ARG A 62 -2.68 -2.85 -14.21
CA ARG A 62 -3.84 -3.75 -14.40
C ARG A 62 -3.78 -4.48 -15.74
N GLU A 63 -3.29 -3.81 -16.78
CA GLU A 63 -3.10 -4.43 -18.10
C GLU A 63 -1.95 -5.44 -18.07
N GLN A 64 -0.87 -5.12 -17.35
CA GLN A 64 0.32 -5.97 -17.28
C GLN A 64 0.14 -7.20 -16.38
N TYR A 65 -0.57 -7.06 -15.26
CA TYR A 65 -0.66 -8.09 -14.24
C TYR A 65 -2.13 -8.45 -13.96
N PRO A 66 -2.60 -9.66 -14.32
CA PRO A 66 -3.97 -10.10 -14.03
C PRO A 66 -4.34 -10.09 -12.54
N ALA A 67 -3.34 -10.22 -11.66
CA ALA A 67 -3.49 -10.15 -10.20
C ALA A 67 -3.68 -8.72 -9.66
N VAL A 68 -3.62 -7.69 -10.51
CA VAL A 68 -3.85 -6.29 -10.14
C VAL A 68 -5.25 -5.87 -10.55
N HIS A 69 -6.08 -5.58 -9.56
CA HIS A 69 -7.48 -5.19 -9.74
C HIS A 69 -7.70 -3.73 -9.34
N PRO A 70 -8.79 -3.09 -9.82
CA PRO A 70 -9.23 -1.81 -9.28
C PRO A 70 -9.45 -1.88 -7.76
N GLY A 71 -9.07 -0.83 -7.03
CA GLY A 71 -9.10 -0.81 -5.56
C GLY A 71 -10.47 -1.19 -4.97
N PHE A 72 -10.49 -2.23 -4.13
CA PHE A 72 -11.69 -2.68 -3.43
C PHE A 72 -12.14 -1.63 -2.39
N GLN A 73 -13.41 -1.21 -2.46
CA GLN A 73 -14.02 -0.16 -1.60
C GLN A 73 -13.32 1.22 -1.63
N MET A 74 -12.34 1.42 -2.50
CA MET A 74 -11.56 2.66 -2.62
C MET A 74 -11.88 3.37 -3.94
N ASN A 75 -11.32 4.58 -4.11
CA ASN A 75 -11.38 5.27 -5.40
C ASN A 75 -10.54 4.48 -6.43
N LYS A 76 -11.23 3.76 -7.31
CA LYS A 76 -10.66 2.89 -8.36
C LYS A 76 -9.76 3.63 -9.36
N LYS A 77 -9.79 4.96 -9.42
CA LYS A 77 -8.82 5.72 -10.23
C LYS A 77 -7.43 5.77 -9.58
N HIS A 78 -7.37 5.79 -8.26
CA HIS A 78 -6.14 6.05 -7.50
C HIS A 78 -5.68 4.87 -6.65
N TRP A 79 -6.38 3.74 -6.70
CA TRP A 79 -6.07 2.58 -5.87
C TRP A 79 -6.13 1.30 -6.68
N ASN A 80 -5.17 0.42 -6.42
CA ASN A 80 -5.11 -0.95 -6.91
C ASN A 80 -5.18 -1.91 -5.74
N THR A 81 -5.86 -3.04 -5.93
CA THR A 81 -5.79 -4.20 -5.03
C THR A 81 -5.01 -5.29 -5.73
N ILE A 82 -3.93 -5.74 -5.10
CA ILE A 82 -2.98 -6.72 -5.64
C ILE A 82 -3.17 -8.02 -4.88
N MET A 83 -3.46 -9.10 -5.61
CA MET A 83 -3.50 -10.45 -5.06
C MET A 83 -2.07 -10.94 -4.79
N LEU A 84 -1.82 -11.45 -3.59
CA LEU A 84 -0.51 -11.98 -3.16
C LEU A 84 -0.43 -13.49 -3.45
N ASP A 85 -0.73 -13.87 -4.69
CA ASP A 85 -0.81 -15.26 -5.15
C ASP A 85 0.51 -15.81 -5.72
N GLY A 86 1.56 -14.99 -5.73
CA GLY A 86 2.88 -15.34 -6.25
C GLY A 86 3.10 -15.06 -7.74
N SER A 87 2.07 -14.61 -8.48
CA SER A 87 2.18 -14.28 -9.91
C SER A 87 3.02 -13.03 -10.20
N ILE A 88 3.13 -12.12 -9.23
CA ILE A 88 3.93 -10.89 -9.34
C ILE A 88 5.24 -11.06 -8.56
N PRO A 89 6.41 -10.79 -9.20
CA PRO A 89 7.70 -10.85 -8.52
C PRO A 89 7.76 -9.98 -7.27
N PRO A 90 8.36 -10.43 -6.16
CA PRO A 90 8.41 -9.65 -4.91
C PRO A 90 8.96 -8.24 -5.07
N ALA A 91 10.03 -8.08 -5.86
CA ALA A 91 10.61 -6.77 -6.13
C ALA A 91 9.62 -5.80 -6.80
N GLN A 92 8.68 -6.31 -7.61
CA GLN A 92 7.67 -5.47 -8.24
C GLN A 92 6.59 -5.03 -7.24
N ILE A 93 6.17 -5.93 -6.34
CA ILE A 93 5.24 -5.59 -5.24
C ILE A 93 5.88 -4.53 -4.32
N GLN A 94 7.17 -4.69 -4.00
CA GLN A 94 7.94 -3.70 -3.24
C GLN A 94 7.94 -2.31 -3.91
N ARG A 95 8.18 -2.24 -5.22
CA ARG A 95 8.11 -0.97 -5.98
C ARG A 95 6.70 -0.36 -5.96
N MET A 96 5.65 -1.18 -6.06
CA MET A 96 4.27 -0.68 -5.94
C MET A 96 4.00 -0.08 -4.55
N ILE A 97 4.54 -0.71 -3.50
CA ILE A 97 4.46 -0.21 -2.12
C ILE A 97 5.24 1.11 -1.97
N ASP A 98 6.46 1.16 -2.51
CA ASP A 98 7.29 2.38 -2.52
C ASP A 98 6.56 3.55 -3.18
N HIS A 99 5.99 3.31 -4.36
CA HIS A 99 5.22 4.29 -5.10
C HIS A 99 4.03 4.81 -4.29
N SER A 100 3.27 3.90 -3.67
CA SER A 100 2.13 4.28 -2.82
C SER A 100 2.54 5.13 -1.63
N TYR A 101 3.60 4.73 -0.93
CA TYR A 101 4.14 5.49 0.20
C TYR A 101 4.62 6.87 -0.24
N GLN A 102 5.40 6.95 -1.31
CA GLN A 102 5.94 8.21 -1.83
C GLN A 102 4.83 9.17 -2.24
N LEU A 103 3.81 8.70 -2.95
CA LEU A 103 2.64 9.51 -3.32
C LEU A 103 1.94 10.12 -2.10
N ILE A 104 1.87 9.39 -0.98
CA ILE A 104 1.27 9.91 0.24
C ILE A 104 2.18 10.95 0.89
N VAL A 105 3.49 10.68 0.97
CA VAL A 105 4.49 11.61 1.52
C VAL A 105 4.51 12.92 0.74
N ASP A 106 4.49 12.87 -0.58
CA ASP A 106 4.48 14.06 -1.44
C ASP A 106 3.23 14.92 -1.21
N ASN A 107 2.09 14.27 -0.92
CA ASN A 107 0.82 14.92 -0.62
C ASN A 107 0.64 15.28 0.88
N LEU A 108 1.67 15.16 1.71
CA LEU A 108 1.63 15.68 3.08
C LEU A 108 1.75 17.22 3.08
N PRO A 109 1.14 17.90 4.07
CA PRO A 109 1.45 19.30 4.36
C PRO A 109 2.96 19.52 4.53
N SER A 110 3.50 20.64 4.07
CA SER A 110 4.96 20.88 4.06
C SER A 110 5.60 20.70 5.44
N ASN A 111 4.97 21.20 6.50
CA ASN A 111 5.45 21.03 7.88
C ASN A 111 5.57 19.55 8.30
N GLU A 112 4.59 18.71 7.93
CA GLU A 112 4.63 17.27 8.24
C GLU A 112 5.68 16.54 7.41
N ARG A 113 5.77 16.87 6.11
CA ARG A 113 6.77 16.29 5.21
C ARG A 113 8.19 16.64 5.64
N ASP A 114 8.43 17.90 6.00
CA ASP A 114 9.76 18.36 6.42
C ASP A 114 10.18 17.70 7.75
N ALA A 115 9.25 17.59 8.71
CA ALA A 115 9.50 16.86 9.95
C ALA A 115 9.78 15.37 9.71
N LEU A 116 9.04 14.73 8.80
CA LEU A 116 9.25 13.34 8.41
C LEU A 116 10.65 13.16 7.79
N LEU A 117 11.07 14.05 6.89
CA LEU A 117 12.38 13.99 6.25
C LEU A 117 13.53 14.26 7.23
N ALA A 118 13.39 15.23 8.14
CA ALA A 118 14.39 15.53 9.16
C ALA A 118 14.63 14.32 10.09
N SER A 119 13.56 13.58 10.44
CA SER A 119 13.63 12.40 11.31
C SER A 119 14.27 11.15 10.69
N LYS A 120 14.65 11.18 9.41
CA LYS A 120 15.41 10.11 8.75
C LYS A 120 16.93 10.23 8.98
N SER A 121 17.38 11.35 9.53
CA SER A 121 18.81 11.70 9.69
C SER A 121 19.41 11.15 10.98
#